data_AF-A0A7X6VGF8-F1
#
_entry.id   AF-A0A7X6VGF8-F1
#
_cell.length_a   1.000
_cell.length_b   1.000
_cell.length_c   1.000
_cell.angle_alpha   90.00
_cell.angle_beta   90.00
_cell.angle_gamma   90.00
#
_symmetry.space_group_name_H-M   'P 1'
#
loop_
_entity.id
_entity.type
_entity.pdbx_description
1 polymer ?
#
loop_
_entity_poly.entity_id
_entity_poly.type
_entity_poly.pdbx_seq_one_letter_code
_entity_poly.pdbx_strand_id
1 'polypeptide(L)' 'MNKNKSVLIVGAGLGGLATALRLAKQGYQVEIIEKNKQAGGRLNQLKKDGFTFD' A
#
# COMPACT_ATOMS: atom_id res chain seq x y z
N MET A 1 17.01 -4.31 24.01
CA MET A 1 16.37 -3.51 22.95
C MET A 1 15.28 -4.37 22.32
N ASN A 2 14.00 -4.00 22.46
CA ASN A 2 12.92 -4.73 21.79
C ASN A 2 13.12 -4.61 20.28
N LYS A 3 13.42 -5.73 19.60
CA LYS A 3 13.42 -5.78 18.15
C LYS A 3 11.98 -5.52 17.69
N ASN A 4 11.71 -4.33 17.16
CA ASN A 4 10.49 -4.11 16.39
C ASN A 4 10.45 -5.15 15.27
N LYS A 5 9.38 -5.94 15.23
CA LYS A 5 9.22 -6.97 14.20
C LYS A 5 8.99 -6.28 12.85
N SER A 6 9.76 -6.66 11.84
CA SER A 6 9.63 -6.14 10.49
C SER A 6 8.63 -6.95 9.68
N VAL A 7 7.84 -6.28 8.83
CA VAL A 7 6.80 -6.88 7.98
C VAL A 7 6.96 -6.32 6.58
N LEU A 8 7.12 -7.22 5.59
CA LEU A 8 7.08 -6.89 4.17
C LEU A 8 5.69 -7.21 3.60
N ILE A 9 5.07 -6.23 2.96
CA ILE A 9 3.78 -6.38 2.28
C ILE A 9 4.00 -6.27 0.77
N VAL A 10 3.50 -7.25 0.02
CA VAL A 10 3.56 -7.25 -1.45
C VAL A 10 2.22 -6.80 -2.01
N GLY A 11 2.23 -5.66 -2.68
CA GLY A 11 1.06 -4.99 -3.27
C GLY A 11 0.55 -3.83 -2.41
N ALA A 12 0.48 -2.64 -3.01
CA ALA A 12 -0.07 -1.43 -2.42
C ALA A 12 -1.51 -1.17 -2.87
N GLY A 13 -2.33 -2.22 -3.00
CA GLY A 13 -3.79 -2.10 -3.15
C GLY A 13 -4.47 -1.77 -1.81
N LEU A 14 -5.81 -1.62 -1.84
CA LEU A 14 -6.60 -1.26 -0.65
C LEU A 14 -6.30 -2.16 0.57
N GLY A 15 -6.29 -3.48 0.38
CA GLY A 15 -6.01 -4.44 1.45
C GLY A 15 -4.58 -4.34 1.99
N GLY A 16 -3.59 -4.16 1.11
CA GLY A 16 -2.18 -4.00 1.50
C GLY A 16 -1.95 -2.74 2.32
N LEU A 17 -2.49 -1.60 1.86
CA LEU A 17 -2.42 -0.32 2.57
C LEU A 17 -3.16 -0.38 3.93
N ALA A 18 -4.37 -0.94 3.98
CA ALA A 18 -5.11 -1.11 5.22
C ALA A 18 -4.35 -2.00 6.22
N THR A 19 -3.73 -3.07 5.74
CA THR A 19 -2.90 -3.97 6.56
C THR A 19 -1.67 -3.24 7.09
N ALA A 20 -0.97 -2.50 6.24
CA ALA A 20 0.20 -1.72 6.61
C ALA A 20 -0.11 -0.70 7.72
N LEU A 21 -1.21 0.05 7.59
CA LEU A 21 -1.65 1.00 8.60
C LEU A 21 -1.92 0.35 9.95
N ARG A 22 -2.60 -0.80 9.96
CA ARG A 22 -2.92 -1.53 11.21
C ARG A 22 -1.66 -2.06 11.90
N LEU A 23 -0.71 -2.60 11.13
CA LEU A 23 0.56 -3.11 11.66
C LEU A 23 1.48 -1.99 12.13
N ALA A 24 1.58 -0.89 11.37
CA ALA A 24 2.34 0.28 11.79
C ALA A 24 1.80 0.85 13.11
N LYS A 25 0.46 0.94 13.26
CA LYS A 25 -0.19 1.35 14.52
C LYS A 25 0.15 0.43 15.70
N GLN A 26 0.40 -0.86 15.45
CA GLN A 26 0.79 -1.83 16.46
C GLN A 26 2.32 -1.83 16.75
N GLY A 27 3.09 -0.94 16.12
CA GLY A 27 4.52 -0.79 16.37
C GLY A 27 5.43 -1.68 15.50
N TYR A 28 4.89 -2.30 14.46
CA TYR A 28 5.70 -3.04 13.49
C TYR A 28 6.43 -2.09 12.54
N GLN A 29 7.64 -2.46 12.12
CA GLN A 29 8.33 -1.79 11.02
C GLN A 29 7.80 -2.35 9.70
N VAL A 30 7.04 -1.55 8.96
CA VAL A 30 6.36 -2.01 7.74
C VAL A 30 7.03 -1.46 6.49
N GLU A 31 7.27 -2.33 5.52
CA GLU A 31 7.68 -1.98 4.17
C GLU A 31 6.65 -2.53 3.18
N ILE A 32 6.31 -1.75 2.15
CA ILE A 32 5.37 -2.15 1.10
C ILE A 32 6.10 -2.07 -0.24
N ILE A 33 6.04 -3.15 -1.02
CA ILE A 33 6.51 -3.15 -2.41
C ILE A 33 5.32 -3.24 -3.37
N GLU A 34 5.31 -2.39 -4.38
CA GLU A 34 4.26 -2.33 -5.41
C GLU A 34 4.91 -2.37 -6.78
N LYS A 35 4.34 -3.16 -7.70
CA LYS A 35 4.88 -3.31 -9.06
C LYS A 35 4.62 -2.08 -9.92
N ASN A 36 3.52 -1.37 -9.65
CA ASN A 36 3.11 -0.20 -10.41
C ASN A 36 3.77 1.08 -9.89
N LYS A 37 3.77 2.14 -10.71
CA LYS A 37 4.31 3.45 -10.32
C LYS A 37 3.51 4.14 -9.21
N GLN A 38 2.28 3.70 -8.94
CA GLN A 38 1.38 4.28 -7.96
C GLN A 38 0.71 3.19 -7.12
N ALA A 39 0.49 3.50 -5.84
CA ALA A 39 -0.37 2.72 -4.96
C ALA A 39 -1.86 2.85 -5.38
N GLY A 40 -2.75 2.08 -4.76
CA GLY A 40 -4.20 2.11 -4.98
C GLY A 40 -4.74 0.85 -5.66
N GLY A 41 -3.90 0.12 -6.40
CA GLY A 41 -4.32 -1.10 -7.11
C GLY A 41 -5.48 -0.81 -8.07
N ARG A 42 -6.63 -1.46 -7.84
CA ARG A 42 -7.86 -1.29 -8.63
C ARG A 42 -8.65 -0.03 -8.31
N LEU A 43 -8.27 0.74 -7.29
CA LEU A 43 -8.91 2.01 -6.92
C LEU A 43 -8.28 3.22 -7.63
N ASN A 44 -7.40 2.96 -8.59
CA ASN A 44 -6.71 4.01 -9.32
C ASN A 44 -7.58 4.54 -10.44
N GLN A 45 -7.58 5.86 -10.58
CA GLN A 45 -8.24 6.50 -11.71
C GLN A 45 -7.45 6.31 -13.00
N LEU A 46 -8.16 6.00 -14.08
CA LEU A 46 -7.63 6.05 -15.43
C LEU A 46 -7.90 7.43 -16.02
N LYS A 47 -6.84 8.19 -16.29
CA LYS A 47 -6.92 9.47 -17.01
C LYS A 47 -6.41 9.27 -18.43
N LYS A 48 -7.27 9.51 -19.42
CA LYS A 48 -6.92 9.32 -20.83
C LYS A 48 -7.71 10.28 -21.71
N ASP A 49 -7.03 10.96 -22.63
CA ASP A 49 -7.62 11.85 -23.64
C ASP A 49 -8.54 12.93 -23.04
N GLY A 50 -8.20 13.45 -21.86
CA GLY A 50 -8.99 14.46 -21.14
C GLY A 50 -10.12 13.89 -20.27
N PHE A 51 -10.41 12.60 -20.36
CA PHE A 51 -11.42 11.90 -19.55
C PHE A 51 -10.79 11.28 -18.30
N THR A 52 -11.61 11.13 -17.26
CA THR A 52 -11.24 10.46 -16.01
C THR A 52 -12.29 9.38 -15.70
N PHE A 53 -11.81 8.17 -15.46
CA PHE A 53 -12.60 7.01 -15.07
C PHE A 53 -12.13 6.49 -13.72
N ASP A 54 -13.05 6.07 -12.88
CA ASP A 54 -12.82 5.38 -11.62
C ASP A 54 -12.67 3.85 -11.78
#